data_AF-A0AAW7G0L0-F1
#
_entry.id   AF-A0AAW7G0L0-F1
#
_cell.length_a   1.000
_cell.length_b   1.000
_cell.length_c   1.000
_cell.angle_alpha   90.00
_cell.angle_beta   90.00
_cell.angle_gamma   90.00
#
_symmetry.space_group_name_H-M   'P 1'
#
loop_
_entity.id
_entity.type
_entity.pdbx_description
1 polymer ?
#
loop_
_entity_poly.entity_id
_entity_poly.type
_entity_poly.pdbx_seq_one_letter_code
_entity_poly.pdbx_strand_id
1 'polypeptide(L)'
;MSYTITYDTGDFEKSLGKLINELENREPIMRELAAAMADAVEENFAREGRPEWMGWSPRYARKRHGGKILQKSGRLAKSITQYSTNDEAVVGTNVKYARIHQEGGEINIAARSQQAYYRQHKNGSVGNRFVKKSRSNFSQWNTIGEYKITMPARPFLHLTEDDISGMETTIETYLQRIIE
;
A
#
# COMPACT_ATOMS: atom_id res chain seq x y z
N MET A 1 0.01 45.81 56.76
CA MET A 1 1.05 46.01 55.73
C MET A 1 0.76 45.00 54.63
N SER A 2 0.39 45.44 53.42
CA SER A 2 0.11 44.55 52.29
C SER A 2 1.12 44.81 51.17
N TYR A 3 1.58 43.73 50.54
CA TYR A 3 2.41 43.78 49.34
C TYR A 3 1.60 43.24 48.18
N THR A 4 1.64 43.93 47.05
CA THR A 4 0.98 43.53 45.80
C THR A 4 2.06 43.22 44.78
N ILE A 5 1.97 42.06 44.15
CA ILE A 5 2.83 41.66 43.04
C ILE A 5 1.98 41.71 41.77
N THR A 6 2.47 42.43 40.76
CA THR A 6 1.88 42.53 39.42
C THR A 6 2.79 41.82 38.43
N TYR A 7 2.27 40.83 37.73
CA TYR A 7 2.97 40.11 36.66
C TYR A 7 2.47 40.61 35.29
N ASP A 8 3.37 40.70 34.31
CA ASP A 8 3.00 40.91 32.91
C ASP A 8 2.67 39.56 32.28
N THR A 9 1.42 39.37 31.86
CA THR A 9 0.91 38.12 31.26
C THR A 9 0.73 38.22 29.75
N GLY A 10 1.06 39.35 29.11
CA GLY A 10 0.72 39.62 27.72
C GLY A 10 1.31 38.61 26.72
N ASP A 11 2.55 38.17 26.93
CA ASP A 11 3.19 37.20 26.04
C ASP A 11 2.64 35.78 26.23
N PHE A 12 2.29 35.42 27.47
CA PHE A 12 1.63 34.14 27.76
C PHE A 12 0.25 34.07 27.08
N GLU A 13 -0.56 35.13 27.19
CA GLU A 13 -1.89 35.19 26.57
C GLU A 13 -1.82 35.11 25.05
N LYS A 14 -0.83 35.76 24.43
CA LYS A 14 -0.59 35.66 22.98
C LYS A 14 -0.20 34.25 22.56
N SER A 15 0.76 33.63 23.23
CA SER A 15 1.19 32.26 22.89
C SER A 15 0.06 31.24 23.11
N LEU A 16 -0.72 31.39 24.19
CA LEU A 16 -1.89 30.56 24.44
C LEU A 16 -2.97 30.76 23.37
N GLY A 17 -3.22 31.99 22.94
CA GLY A 17 -4.16 32.30 21.85
C GLY A 17 -3.74 31.69 20.51
N LYS A 18 -2.44 31.76 20.16
CA LYS A 18 -1.90 31.07 18.98
C LYS A 18 -2.10 29.56 19.07
N LEU A 19 -1.77 28.97 20.21
CA LEU A 19 -1.93 27.53 20.43
C LEU A 19 -3.39 27.10 20.26
N ILE A 20 -4.34 27.82 20.84
CA ILE A 20 -5.77 27.54 20.69
C ILE A 20 -6.17 27.60 19.21
N ASN A 21 -5.77 28.64 18.49
CA ASN A 21 -6.10 28.79 17.07
C ASN A 21 -5.55 27.64 16.20
N GLU A 22 -4.33 27.18 16.48
CA GLU A 22 -3.72 26.04 15.77
C GLU A 22 -4.36 24.70 16.15
N LEU A 23 -4.83 24.57 17.40
CA LEU A 23 -5.61 23.40 17.83
C LEU A 23 -7.05 23.42 17.31
N GLU A 24 -7.58 24.58 16.92
CA GLU A 24 -8.84 24.68 16.18
C GLU A 24 -8.63 24.37 14.69
N ASN A 25 -7.51 24.81 14.12
CA ASN A 25 -7.12 24.60 12.72
C ASN A 25 -5.98 23.57 12.60
N ARG A 26 -6.27 22.31 12.89
CA ARG A 26 -5.34 21.18 12.94
C ARG A 26 -4.94 20.62 11.57
N GLU A 27 -5.50 21.11 10.46
CA GLU A 27 -5.11 20.63 9.12
C GLU A 27 -3.59 20.65 8.89
N PRO A 28 -2.82 21.67 9.32
CA PRO A 28 -1.37 21.67 9.14
C PRO A 28 -0.66 20.52 9.88
N ILE A 29 -1.03 20.21 11.12
CA ILE A 29 -0.45 19.09 11.87
C ILE A 29 -0.90 17.74 11.28
N MET A 30 -2.16 17.62 10.86
CA MET A 30 -2.66 16.42 10.17
C MET A 30 -1.94 16.19 8.84
N ARG A 31 -1.56 17.26 8.14
CA ARG A 31 -0.75 17.17 6.92
C ARG A 31 0.66 16.68 7.19
N GLU A 32 1.31 17.13 8.27
CA GLU A 32 2.63 16.62 8.70
C GLU A 32 2.54 15.13 9.08
N LEU A 33 1.49 14.72 9.81
CA LEU A 33 1.23 13.31 10.13
C LEU A 33 0.99 12.46 8.88
N ALA A 34 0.16 12.94 7.94
CA ALA A 34 -0.10 12.22 6.69
C ALA A 34 1.18 12.03 5.85
N ALA A 35 2.10 12.99 5.90
CA ALA A 35 3.42 12.86 5.27
C ALA A 35 4.28 11.80 5.95
N ALA A 36 4.38 11.81 7.29
CA ALA A 36 5.11 10.80 8.04
C ALA A 36 4.56 9.38 7.80
N MET A 37 3.24 9.24 7.72
CA MET A 37 2.59 7.98 7.34
C MET A 37 2.95 7.55 5.91
N ALA A 38 3.02 8.47 4.96
CA ALA A 38 3.38 8.16 3.58
C ALA A 38 4.84 7.70 3.45
N ASP A 39 5.75 8.35 4.19
CA ASP A 39 7.15 7.96 4.28
C ASP A 39 7.30 6.54 4.87
N ALA A 40 6.54 6.22 5.91
CA ALA A 40 6.51 4.87 6.49
C ALA A 40 6.04 3.80 5.48
N VAL A 41 5.06 4.15 4.64
CA VAL A 41 4.59 3.26 3.56
C VAL A 41 5.66 3.10 2.47
N GLU A 42 6.35 4.16 2.09
CA GLU A 42 7.47 4.08 1.15
C GLU A 42 8.59 3.18 1.68
N GLU A 43 8.92 3.30 2.97
CA GLU A 43 9.91 2.46 3.64
C GLU A 43 9.48 0.98 3.66
N ASN A 44 8.19 0.69 3.88
CA ASN A 44 7.66 -0.66 3.78
C ASN A 44 7.88 -1.26 2.38
N PHE A 45 7.67 -0.49 1.31
CA PHE A 45 7.98 -0.93 -0.05
C PHE A 45 9.48 -1.09 -0.28
N ALA A 46 10.31 -0.23 0.31
CA ALA A 46 11.75 -0.26 0.17
C ALA A 46 12.35 -1.51 0.81
N ARG A 47 11.87 -1.88 2.00
CA ARG A 47 12.30 -3.04 2.80
C ARG A 47 11.56 -4.34 2.53
N GLU A 48 10.60 -4.31 1.60
CA GLU A 48 9.74 -5.46 1.29
C GLU A 48 8.93 -5.96 2.50
N GLY A 49 8.51 -5.02 3.35
CA GLY A 49 7.68 -5.22 4.53
C GLY A 49 8.40 -4.96 5.85
N ARG A 50 7.66 -4.37 6.80
CA ARG A 50 8.01 -4.29 8.22
C ARG A 50 6.79 -4.75 9.02
N PRO A 51 6.67 -6.02 9.45
CA PRO A 51 7.60 -7.12 9.25
C PRO A 51 7.70 -7.58 7.78
N GLU A 52 8.81 -8.26 7.45
CA GLU A 52 9.10 -8.71 6.08
C GLU A 52 7.97 -9.54 5.48
N TRP A 53 7.63 -9.26 4.23
CA TRP A 53 6.59 -9.99 3.52
C TRP A 53 7.05 -11.38 3.10
N MET A 54 6.07 -12.27 2.93
CA MET A 54 6.33 -13.58 2.34
C MET A 54 6.95 -13.43 0.93
N GLY A 55 8.17 -13.96 0.84
CA GLY A 55 8.97 -14.01 -0.38
C GLY A 55 8.29 -14.73 -1.53
N TRP A 56 8.86 -14.56 -2.73
CA TRP A 56 8.45 -15.34 -3.88
C TRP A 56 8.79 -16.83 -3.73
N SER A 57 8.00 -17.70 -4.36
CA SER A 57 8.39 -19.10 -4.48
C SER A 57 9.74 -19.22 -5.21
N PRO A 58 10.61 -20.19 -4.86
CA PRO A 58 11.94 -20.30 -5.47
C PRO A 58 11.92 -20.43 -6.99
N ARG A 59 10.88 -21.07 -7.55
CA ARG A 59 10.69 -21.19 -9.00
C ARG A 59 10.33 -19.85 -9.63
N TYR A 60 9.50 -19.04 -8.97
CA TYR A 60 9.11 -17.74 -9.48
C TYR A 60 10.27 -16.73 -9.37
N ALA A 61 10.96 -16.70 -8.23
CA ALA A 61 12.13 -15.85 -8.02
C ALA A 61 13.21 -16.05 -9.11
N ARG A 62 13.52 -17.32 -9.45
CA ARG A 62 14.45 -17.66 -10.55
C ARG A 62 14.03 -17.11 -11.91
N LYS A 63 12.73 -17.05 -12.20
CA LYS A 63 12.20 -16.49 -13.47
C LYS A 63 12.21 -14.97 -13.50
N ARG A 64 12.16 -14.32 -12.33
CA ARG A 64 12.07 -12.86 -12.19
C ARG A 64 13.42 -12.17 -12.39
N HIS A 65 14.53 -12.91 -12.24
CA HIS A 65 15.90 -12.40 -12.33
C HIS A 65 16.13 -11.15 -11.44
N GLY A 66 15.53 -11.14 -10.24
CA GLY A 66 15.63 -10.06 -9.25
C GLY A 66 14.42 -9.11 -9.20
N GLY A 67 14.58 -8.03 -8.42
CA GLY A 67 13.57 -6.99 -8.17
C GLY A 67 12.76 -7.20 -6.88
N LYS A 68 11.97 -6.18 -6.52
CA LYS A 68 11.23 -6.15 -5.25
C LYS A 68 9.79 -6.69 -5.35
N ILE A 69 9.32 -7.30 -4.28
CA ILE A 69 7.94 -7.73 -4.05
C ILE A 69 7.02 -6.49 -4.13
N LEU A 70 5.83 -6.68 -4.71
CA LEU A 70 4.87 -5.62 -5.05
C LEU A 70 5.39 -4.53 -6.01
N GLN A 71 6.63 -4.63 -6.52
CA GLN A 71 7.22 -3.66 -7.43
C GLN A 71 7.63 -4.32 -8.76
N LYS A 72 6.65 -4.50 -9.66
CA LYS A 72 6.92 -4.90 -11.05
C LYS A 72 7.13 -3.68 -11.96
N SER A 73 6.09 -2.86 -12.08
CA SER A 73 6.16 -1.56 -12.78
C SER A 73 6.25 -0.37 -11.80
N GLY A 74 6.19 -0.65 -10.50
CA GLY A 74 6.06 0.37 -9.44
C GLY A 74 4.68 0.99 -9.33
N ARG A 75 3.67 0.56 -10.11
CA ARG A 75 2.32 1.18 -10.11
C ARG A 75 1.68 1.26 -8.72
N LEU A 76 1.81 0.22 -7.90
CA LEU A 76 1.20 0.22 -6.57
C LEU A 76 1.87 1.26 -5.66
N ALA A 77 3.20 1.20 -5.52
CA ALA A 77 3.95 2.17 -4.74
C ALA A 77 3.71 3.62 -5.21
N LYS A 78 3.74 3.87 -6.52
CA LYS A 78 3.46 5.18 -7.12
C LYS A 78 2.01 5.67 -6.97
N SER A 79 1.08 4.79 -6.59
CA SER A 79 -0.33 5.15 -6.42
C SER A 79 -0.70 5.48 -4.99
N ILE A 80 0.27 5.41 -4.07
CA ILE A 80 0.06 5.85 -2.70
C ILE A 80 -0.10 7.37 -2.71
N THR A 81 -1.19 7.82 -2.11
CA THR A 81 -1.52 9.24 -1.96
C THR A 81 -1.87 9.50 -0.51
N GLN A 82 -1.53 10.69 -0.04
CA GLN A 82 -1.90 11.19 1.27
C GLN A 82 -2.92 12.31 1.16
N TYR A 83 -3.76 12.45 2.18
CA TYR A 83 -4.74 13.51 2.33
C TYR A 83 -4.92 13.85 3.81
N SER A 84 -5.27 15.09 4.11
CA SER A 84 -5.51 15.55 5.47
C SER A 84 -6.71 16.49 5.51
N THR A 85 -7.44 16.43 6.62
CA THR A 85 -8.45 17.40 7.02
C THR A 85 -8.09 17.98 8.38
N ASN A 86 -8.98 18.76 8.97
CA ASN A 86 -8.84 19.21 10.35
C ASN A 86 -8.90 18.05 11.38
N ASP A 87 -9.46 16.91 10.98
CA ASP A 87 -9.77 15.82 11.91
C ASP A 87 -9.07 14.50 11.53
N GLU A 88 -8.55 14.39 10.32
CA GLU A 88 -8.04 13.14 9.78
C GLU A 88 -6.73 13.32 9.03
N ALA A 89 -5.81 12.37 9.22
CA ALA A 89 -4.64 12.14 8.38
C ALA A 89 -4.79 10.77 7.70
N VAL A 90 -4.73 10.74 6.37
CA VAL A 90 -5.07 9.55 5.57
C VAL A 90 -3.97 9.25 4.57
N VAL A 91 -3.59 7.98 4.46
CA VAL A 91 -2.71 7.45 3.41
C VAL A 91 -3.35 6.21 2.81
N GLY A 92 -3.36 6.12 1.47
CA GLY A 92 -3.96 4.98 0.79
C GLY A 92 -3.75 4.97 -0.72
N THR A 93 -4.47 4.06 -1.38
CA THR A 93 -4.44 3.90 -2.85
C THR A 93 -5.81 3.47 -3.37
N ASN A 94 -6.15 3.93 -4.57
CA ASN A 94 -7.36 3.50 -5.29
C ASN A 94 -7.13 2.27 -6.19
N VAL A 95 -5.95 1.66 -6.15
CA VAL A 95 -5.64 0.49 -6.98
C VAL A 95 -6.42 -0.72 -6.49
N LYS A 96 -7.33 -1.25 -7.32
CA LYS A 96 -8.22 -2.37 -6.96
C LYS A 96 -7.52 -3.60 -6.37
N TYR A 97 -6.36 -3.98 -6.89
CA TYR A 97 -5.61 -5.15 -6.40
C TYR A 97 -4.83 -4.87 -5.10
N ALA A 98 -4.79 -3.62 -4.63
CA ALA A 98 -4.09 -3.26 -3.40
C ALA A 98 -4.71 -3.96 -2.19
N ARG A 99 -6.05 -4.07 -2.13
CA ARG A 99 -6.75 -4.71 -1.01
C ARG A 99 -6.31 -6.16 -0.79
N ILE A 100 -6.35 -6.99 -1.83
CA ILE A 100 -5.94 -8.40 -1.70
C ILE A 100 -4.44 -8.54 -1.38
N HIS A 101 -3.61 -7.55 -1.68
CA HIS A 101 -2.23 -7.52 -1.22
C HIS A 101 -2.10 -7.08 0.23
N GLN A 102 -2.86 -6.08 0.67
CA GLN A 102 -2.87 -5.59 2.05
C GLN A 102 -3.34 -6.68 3.02
N GLU A 103 -4.49 -7.27 2.72
CA GLU A 103 -5.23 -8.17 3.63
C GLU A 103 -4.91 -9.66 3.38
N GLY A 104 -4.39 -10.00 2.19
CA GLY A 104 -4.36 -11.38 1.73
C GLY A 104 -5.77 -11.90 1.41
N GLY A 105 -5.88 -13.20 1.11
CA GLY A 105 -7.17 -13.87 0.94
C GLY A 105 -7.23 -14.84 -0.23
N GLU A 106 -8.44 -15.32 -0.54
CA GLU A 106 -8.68 -16.28 -1.61
C GLU A 106 -9.31 -15.62 -2.84
N ILE A 107 -8.78 -15.94 -4.02
CA ILE A 107 -9.37 -15.60 -5.31
C ILE A 107 -9.99 -16.85 -5.89
N ASN A 108 -11.32 -16.85 -5.99
CA ASN A 108 -12.08 -17.95 -6.59
C ASN A 108 -12.09 -17.82 -8.12
N ILE A 109 -11.64 -18.86 -8.81
CA ILE A 109 -11.68 -18.97 -10.27
C ILE A 109 -12.74 -20.00 -10.64
N ALA A 110 -13.82 -19.53 -11.28
CA ALA A 110 -14.88 -20.41 -11.75
C ALA A 110 -14.38 -21.37 -12.83
N ALA A 111 -15.01 -22.55 -12.90
CA ALA A 111 -14.76 -23.51 -13.96
C ALA A 111 -15.02 -22.87 -15.34
N ARG A 112 -14.16 -23.17 -16.31
CA ARG A 112 -14.32 -22.70 -17.69
C ARG A 112 -13.85 -23.74 -18.68
N SER A 113 -14.53 -23.77 -19.83
CA SER A 113 -14.13 -24.58 -20.98
C SER A 113 -13.78 -23.67 -22.14
N GLN A 114 -12.65 -23.93 -22.80
CA GLN A 114 -12.29 -23.21 -24.01
C GLN A 114 -11.87 -24.19 -25.10
N GLN A 115 -12.35 -23.97 -26.32
CA GLN A 115 -11.92 -24.73 -27.48
C GLN A 115 -10.53 -24.27 -27.89
N ALA A 116 -9.57 -25.18 -27.82
CA ALA A 116 -8.22 -24.97 -28.31
C ALA A 116 -8.04 -25.58 -29.70
N TYR A 117 -7.13 -24.98 -30.46
CA TYR A 117 -6.86 -25.34 -31.84
C TYR A 117 -5.42 -25.80 -31.97
N TYR A 118 -5.23 -26.94 -32.62
CA TYR A 118 -3.93 -27.58 -32.82
C TYR A 118 -3.74 -27.95 -34.30
N ARG A 119 -2.56 -28.47 -34.61
CA ARG A 119 -2.24 -29.04 -35.92
C ARG A 119 -2.02 -30.53 -35.77
N GLN A 120 -2.84 -31.32 -36.46
CA GLN A 120 -2.67 -32.75 -36.61
C GLN A 120 -1.80 -33.03 -37.84
N HIS A 121 -0.80 -33.88 -37.66
CA HIS A 121 0.12 -34.33 -38.69
C HIS A 121 -0.53 -35.46 -39.51
N LYS A 122 0.02 -35.76 -40.69
CA LYS A 122 -0.51 -36.79 -41.60
C LYS A 122 -0.51 -38.20 -40.99
N ASN A 123 0.35 -38.46 -40.02
CA ASN A 123 0.42 -39.71 -39.25
C ASN A 123 -0.61 -39.78 -38.11
N GLY A 124 -1.52 -38.81 -38.01
CA GLY A 124 -2.56 -38.74 -36.98
C GLY A 124 -2.12 -38.11 -35.66
N SER A 125 -0.83 -37.85 -35.43
CA SER A 125 -0.37 -37.23 -34.18
C SER A 125 -0.76 -35.75 -34.11
N VAL A 126 -1.18 -35.30 -32.92
CA VAL A 126 -1.56 -33.90 -32.67
C VAL A 126 -0.37 -33.16 -32.05
N GLY A 127 0.00 -32.02 -32.63
CA GLY A 127 1.08 -31.19 -32.10
C GLY A 127 0.76 -30.59 -30.73
N ASN A 128 1.80 -30.43 -29.89
CA ASN A 128 1.68 -29.89 -28.54
C ASN A 128 1.58 -28.35 -28.46
N ARG A 129 1.56 -27.66 -29.61
CA ARG A 129 1.49 -26.19 -29.69
C ARG A 129 0.13 -25.74 -30.19
N PHE A 130 -0.43 -24.74 -29.53
CA PHE A 130 -1.63 -24.05 -29.98
C PHE A 130 -1.37 -23.33 -31.32
N VAL A 131 -2.35 -23.35 -32.22
CA VAL A 131 -2.32 -22.62 -33.50
C VAL A 131 -3.56 -21.75 -33.66
N LYS A 132 -3.49 -20.72 -34.52
CA LYS A 132 -4.68 -19.93 -34.88
C LYS A 132 -5.73 -20.84 -35.54
N LYS A 133 -7.01 -20.57 -35.31
CA LYS A 133 -8.14 -21.33 -35.88
C LYS A 133 -8.03 -21.52 -37.40
N SER A 134 -7.68 -20.47 -38.15
CA SER A 134 -7.52 -20.53 -39.62
C SER A 134 -6.39 -21.44 -40.10
N ARG A 135 -5.46 -21.82 -39.22
CA ARG A 135 -4.33 -22.72 -39.52
C ARG A 135 -4.49 -24.09 -38.86
N SER A 136 -5.62 -24.34 -38.23
CA SER A 136 -5.91 -25.56 -37.49
C SER A 136 -6.69 -26.54 -38.35
N ASN A 137 -6.41 -27.82 -38.16
CA ASN A 137 -7.19 -28.94 -38.70
C ASN A 137 -7.70 -29.86 -37.58
N PHE A 138 -7.45 -29.52 -36.31
CA PHE A 138 -7.89 -30.28 -35.15
C PHE A 138 -8.19 -29.34 -33.98
N SER A 139 -9.34 -29.53 -33.33
CA SER A 139 -9.73 -28.74 -32.17
C SER A 139 -10.20 -29.63 -31.04
N GLN A 140 -9.92 -29.21 -29.80
CA GLN A 140 -10.31 -29.93 -28.60
C GLN A 140 -10.83 -28.95 -27.56
N TRP A 141 -11.88 -29.34 -26.86
CA TRP A 141 -12.33 -28.62 -25.66
C TRP A 141 -11.40 -28.95 -24.49
N ASN A 142 -10.82 -27.90 -23.90
CA ASN A 142 -10.07 -28.02 -22.65
C ASN A 142 -10.88 -27.39 -21.54
N THR A 143 -11.24 -28.20 -20.55
CA THR A 143 -11.98 -27.78 -19.36
C THR A 143 -11.00 -27.63 -18.21
N ILE A 144 -11.05 -26.46 -17.57
CA ILE A 144 -10.37 -26.20 -16.31
C ILE A 144 -11.47 -26.13 -15.25
N GLY A 145 -11.40 -27.01 -14.25
CA GLY A 145 -12.32 -27.02 -13.11
C GLY A 145 -12.20 -25.73 -12.29
N GLU A 146 -13.12 -25.51 -11.37
CA GLU A 146 -12.99 -24.40 -10.43
C GLU A 146 -11.79 -24.63 -9.51
N TYR A 147 -11.11 -23.54 -9.16
CA TYR A 147 -10.00 -23.61 -8.21
C TYR A 147 -9.82 -22.27 -7.51
N LYS A 148 -9.10 -22.31 -6.40
CA LYS A 148 -8.82 -21.14 -5.58
C LYS A 148 -7.35 -20.79 -5.62
N ILE A 149 -7.05 -19.50 -5.55
CA ILE A 149 -5.70 -18.98 -5.39
C ILE A 149 -5.62 -18.29 -4.04
N THR A 150 -4.84 -18.85 -3.11
CA THR A 150 -4.55 -18.23 -1.82
C THR A 150 -3.41 -17.23 -1.97
N MET A 151 -3.67 -15.98 -1.60
CA MET A 151 -2.71 -14.89 -1.63
C MET A 151 -2.30 -14.52 -0.19
N PRO A 152 -0.99 -14.52 0.14
CA PRO A 152 -0.55 -14.07 1.47
C PRO A 152 -0.69 -12.55 1.58
N ALA A 153 -1.00 -12.10 2.79
CA ALA A 153 -1.01 -10.68 3.15
C ALA A 153 0.41 -10.08 3.05
N ARG A 154 0.47 -8.84 2.60
CA ARG A 154 1.64 -8.00 2.45
C ARG A 154 1.24 -6.59 2.89
N PRO A 155 1.11 -6.35 4.20
CA PRO A 155 0.51 -5.15 4.74
C PRO A 155 1.47 -3.97 4.54
N PHE A 156 1.35 -3.27 3.41
CA PHE A 156 2.20 -2.14 3.05
C PHE A 156 1.77 -0.83 3.73
N LEU A 157 0.53 -0.76 4.23
CA LEU A 157 0.02 0.35 5.05
C LEU A 157 0.29 0.19 6.56
N HIS A 158 1.16 -0.74 6.96
CA HIS A 158 1.48 -0.95 8.37
C HIS A 158 2.39 0.16 8.89
N LEU A 159 2.12 0.64 10.11
CA LEU A 159 2.98 1.58 10.83
C LEU A 159 3.65 0.80 11.96
N THR A 160 4.97 0.88 12.05
CA THR A 160 5.72 0.28 13.16
C THR A 160 5.64 1.15 14.41
N GLU A 161 6.05 0.61 15.55
CA GLU A 161 6.14 1.38 16.80
C GLU A 161 7.10 2.58 16.66
N ASP A 162 8.21 2.40 15.95
CA ASP A 162 9.14 3.49 15.64
C ASP A 162 8.49 4.60 14.78
N ASP A 163 7.66 4.23 13.79
CA ASP A 163 6.95 5.20 12.96
C ASP A 163 5.94 6.00 13.81
N ILE A 164 5.24 5.33 14.73
CA ILE A 164 4.31 5.96 15.69
C ILE A 164 5.05 6.93 16.60
N SER A 165 6.18 6.51 17.17
CA SER A 165 7.00 7.34 18.06
C SER A 165 7.58 8.55 17.32
N GLY A 166 7.94 8.38 16.04
CA GLY A 166 8.33 9.48 15.15
C GLY A 166 7.21 10.49 14.94
N MET A 167 5.97 10.03 14.72
CA MET A 167 4.81 10.91 14.59
C MET A 167 4.47 11.66 15.89
N GLU A 168 4.62 11.03 17.05
CA GLU A 168 4.48 11.72 18.35
C GLU A 168 5.51 12.85 18.47
N THR A 169 6.76 12.58 18.08
CA THR A 169 7.81 13.60 18.04
C THR A 169 7.48 14.73 17.06
N THR A 170 6.87 14.42 15.90
CA THR A 170 6.39 15.43 14.95
C THR A 170 5.34 16.34 15.61
N ILE A 171 4.40 15.78 16.37
CA ILE A 171 3.38 16.56 17.09
C ILE A 171 4.03 17.45 18.14
N GLU A 172 4.91 16.92 18.97
CA GLU A 172 5.62 17.70 20.00
C GLU A 172 6.39 18.87 19.40
N THR A 173 7.15 18.59 18.32
CA THR A 173 7.93 19.60 17.60
C THR A 173 7.02 20.66 16.99
N TYR A 174 5.88 20.26 16.44
CA TYR A 174 4.88 21.19 15.88
C TYR A 174 4.35 22.13 16.95
N LEU A 175 3.94 21.59 18.10
CA LEU A 175 3.38 22.38 19.20
C LEU A 175 4.43 23.32 19.83
N GLN A 176 5.68 22.88 19.97
CA GLN A 176 6.78 23.72 20.44
C GLN A 176 6.98 24.94 19.52
N ARG A 177 6.95 24.72 18.20
CA ARG A 177 7.11 25.77 17.19
C ARG A 177 6.02 26.84 17.22
N ILE A 178 4.85 26.54 17.80
CA ILE A 178 3.74 27.50 17.94
C ILE A 178 3.91 28.41 19.16
N ILE A 179 4.53 27.88 20.22
CA ILE A 179 4.67 28.56 21.51
C ILE A 179 5.90 29.48 21.50
N GLU A 180 6.92 29.16 20.70
CA GLU A 180 8.08 30.02 20.37
C GLU A 180 7.69 31.27 19.56
#